data_AF-A0AAE4P5J0-F1
#
_entry.id   AF-A0AAE4P5J0-F1
#
_cell.length_a   1.000
_cell.length_b   1.000
_cell.length_c   1.000
_cell.angle_alpha   90.00
_cell.angle_beta   90.00
_cell.angle_gamma   90.00
#
_symmetry.space_group_name_H-M   'P 1'
#
loop_
_entity.id
_entity.type
_entity.pdbx_description
1 polymer ?
#
loop_
_entity_poly.entity_id
_entity_poly.type
_entity_poly.pdbx_seq_one_letter_code
_entity_poly.pdbx_strand_id
1 'polypeptide(L)'
;MSTTINTAQVPTGVQVYDTDPAVQGSGGQTDLGQEDFLRLMTAQLQNQDPLEPMDNSQFLGQMAQFSTVAGIEQMNATLNAAIGEMGQFRVATASTFLGQQVLVPGTTARPDDAGTIQGVVDLPNAVDSLTVTYSNAETGAVLAVQDYGTQPAGLVGFNWDEMPQDLVDQNTQVRISIEAETATGPATLTPSVFAEVMSVEMSPDSSDITLQIEDYGAMNSMEVTVLR
;
A
#
# COMPACT_ATOMS: atom_id res chain seq x y z
N MET A 1 -14.34 20.20 -40.21
CA MET A 1 -14.83 19.33 -41.28
C MET A 1 -15.94 18.48 -40.69
N SER A 2 -17.20 18.76 -41.03
CA SER A 2 -18.38 18.03 -40.54
C SER A 2 -18.79 16.99 -41.57
N THR A 3 -18.95 15.74 -41.14
CA THR A 3 -19.52 14.67 -41.98
C THR A 3 -20.98 14.47 -41.60
N THR A 4 -21.86 14.75 -42.55
CA THR A 4 -23.31 14.54 -42.49
C THR A 4 -23.64 13.05 -42.60
N ILE A 5 -24.45 12.50 -41.70
CA ILE A 5 -25.07 11.17 -41.86
C ILE A 5 -26.42 11.32 -42.56
N ASN A 6 -26.58 10.56 -43.64
CA ASN A 6 -27.72 10.53 -44.54
C ASN A 6 -28.86 9.67 -43.96
N THR A 7 -30.06 10.24 -43.84
CA THR A 7 -31.29 9.56 -43.44
C THR A 7 -31.87 8.75 -44.61
N ALA A 8 -31.74 7.42 -44.57
CA ALA A 8 -32.50 6.51 -45.43
C ALA A 8 -33.82 6.10 -44.74
N GLN A 9 -34.90 6.21 -45.50
CA GLN A 9 -36.31 6.11 -45.11
C GLN A 9 -36.72 4.75 -44.52
N VAL A 10 -37.51 4.79 -43.45
CA VAL A 10 -38.31 3.64 -42.97
C VAL A 10 -39.71 3.74 -43.57
N PRO A 11 -40.28 2.66 -44.15
CA PRO A 11 -41.62 2.68 -44.72
C PRO A 11 -42.71 2.75 -43.64
N THR A 12 -43.76 3.52 -43.93
CA THR A 12 -44.91 3.83 -43.07
C THR A 12 -45.74 2.57 -42.79
N GLY A 13 -45.83 2.13 -41.53
CA GLY A 13 -46.75 1.05 -41.17
C GLY A 13 -46.55 0.34 -39.81
N VAL A 14 -45.48 0.60 -39.06
CA VAL A 14 -45.30 -0.03 -37.74
C VAL A 14 -45.41 1.02 -36.64
N GLN A 15 -46.43 0.90 -35.80
CA GLN A 15 -46.57 1.66 -34.55
C GLN A 15 -45.45 1.22 -33.60
N VAL A 16 -44.47 2.10 -33.38
CA VAL A 16 -43.46 1.95 -32.33
C VAL A 16 -44.17 2.17 -30.99
N TYR A 17 -44.17 1.16 -30.12
CA TYR A 17 -44.60 1.35 -28.73
C TYR A 17 -43.45 2.05 -28.02
N ASP A 18 -43.64 3.34 -27.75
CA ASP A 18 -42.72 4.16 -26.98
C ASP A 18 -42.69 3.64 -25.54
N THR A 19 -41.52 3.21 -25.07
CA THR A 19 -41.29 2.92 -23.65
C THR A 19 -40.51 4.08 -23.08
N ASP A 20 -41.25 4.98 -22.43
CA ASP A 20 -40.72 6.13 -21.71
C ASP A 20 -39.70 5.67 -20.64
N PRO A 21 -38.47 6.22 -20.60
CA PRO A 21 -37.41 5.77 -19.72
C PRO A 21 -37.47 6.51 -18.38
N ALA A 22 -38.10 5.94 -17.36
CA ALA A 22 -37.92 6.43 -16.00
C ALA A 22 -38.28 5.39 -14.93
N VAL A 23 -37.39 4.40 -14.68
CA VAL A 23 -37.05 4.00 -13.30
C VAL A 23 -35.59 3.54 -13.27
N GLN A 24 -34.77 4.39 -12.67
CA GLN A 24 -33.41 4.10 -12.24
C GLN A 24 -33.50 3.17 -11.02
N GLY A 25 -33.00 1.95 -11.16
CA GLY A 25 -32.94 0.94 -10.10
C GLY A 25 -31.69 0.08 -10.29
N SER A 26 -30.60 0.49 -9.66
CA SER A 26 -29.34 -0.24 -9.62
C SER A 26 -29.52 -1.52 -8.79
N GLY A 27 -29.30 -2.70 -9.38
CA GLY A 27 -29.01 -3.94 -8.65
C GLY A 27 -30.11 -5.02 -8.58
N GLY A 28 -30.71 -5.44 -9.71
CA GLY A 28 -31.74 -6.50 -9.66
C GLY A 28 -31.95 -7.35 -10.91
N GLN A 29 -31.06 -7.32 -11.91
CA GLN A 29 -31.35 -7.99 -13.19
C GLN A 29 -31.32 -9.53 -13.11
N THR A 30 -30.64 -10.11 -12.12
CA THR A 30 -30.56 -11.57 -11.91
C THR A 30 -31.71 -12.12 -11.05
N ASP A 31 -32.22 -11.37 -10.08
CA ASP A 31 -33.36 -11.77 -9.25
C ASP A 31 -34.68 -11.82 -10.05
N LEU A 32 -34.83 -10.91 -11.02
CA LEU A 32 -36.01 -10.83 -11.89
C LEU A 32 -36.29 -12.13 -12.68
N GLY A 33 -35.26 -12.93 -13.02
CA GLY A 33 -35.46 -14.18 -13.76
C GLY A 33 -35.87 -15.39 -12.91
N GLN A 34 -35.45 -15.43 -11.64
CA GLN A 34 -35.77 -16.53 -10.72
C GLN A 34 -37.17 -16.36 -10.12
N GLU A 35 -37.54 -15.13 -9.75
CA GLU A 35 -38.86 -14.80 -9.21
C GLU A 35 -39.97 -14.98 -10.25
N ASP A 36 -39.75 -14.52 -11.49
CA ASP A 36 -40.70 -14.74 -12.59
C ASP A 36 -40.82 -16.22 -12.96
N PHE A 37 -39.72 -16.99 -12.84
CA PHE A 37 -39.75 -18.44 -13.05
C PHE A 37 -40.53 -19.17 -11.95
N LEU A 38 -40.30 -18.86 -10.67
CA LEU A 38 -41.05 -19.44 -9.55
C LEU A 38 -42.54 -19.11 -9.66
N ARG A 39 -42.87 -17.90 -10.13
CA ARG A 39 -44.25 -17.48 -10.38
C ARG A 39 -44.91 -18.27 -11.51
N LEU A 40 -44.17 -18.51 -12.60
CA LEU A 40 -44.66 -19.32 -13.72
C LEU A 40 -44.81 -20.80 -13.34
N MET A 41 -43.87 -21.34 -12.55
CA MET A 41 -43.93 -22.73 -12.04
C MET A 41 -45.10 -22.93 -11.07
N THR A 42 -45.39 -21.95 -10.23
CA THR A 42 -46.55 -21.97 -9.31
C THR A 42 -47.87 -21.88 -10.08
N ALA A 43 -47.93 -21.04 -11.13
CA ALA A 43 -49.11 -20.92 -11.99
C ALA A 43 -49.39 -22.19 -12.80
N GLN A 44 -48.36 -22.91 -13.24
CA GLN A 44 -48.48 -24.18 -13.93
C GLN A 44 -48.92 -25.31 -12.98
N LEU A 45 -48.37 -25.39 -11.76
CA LEU A 45 -48.80 -26.34 -10.72
C LEU A 45 -50.28 -26.19 -10.32
N GLN A 46 -50.82 -24.97 -10.36
CA GLN A 46 -52.23 -24.70 -10.06
C GLN A 46 -53.19 -25.08 -11.21
N ASN A 47 -52.69 -25.27 -12.44
CA ASN A 47 -53.50 -25.52 -13.64
C ASN A 47 -53.17 -26.84 -14.35
N GLN A 48 -52.34 -27.72 -13.79
CA GLN A 48 -52.06 -29.04 -14.38
C GLN A 48 -53.15 -30.05 -14.02
N ASP A 49 -53.55 -30.86 -15.01
CA ASP A 49 -54.35 -32.05 -14.80
C ASP A 49 -53.45 -33.13 -14.16
N PRO A 50 -53.83 -33.73 -13.01
CA PRO A 50 -53.00 -34.68 -12.28
C PRO A 50 -52.63 -35.97 -13.04
N LEU A 51 -53.16 -36.19 -14.25
CA LEU A 51 -52.96 -37.42 -15.02
C LEU A 51 -51.87 -37.33 -16.12
N GLU A 52 -51.33 -36.14 -16.44
CA GLU A 52 -50.24 -35.99 -17.42
C GLU A 52 -49.23 -34.90 -17.02
N PRO A 53 -48.26 -35.18 -16.15
CA PRO A 53 -47.24 -34.20 -15.78
C PRO A 53 -46.26 -33.97 -16.94
N MET A 54 -46.21 -32.75 -17.49
CA MET A 54 -45.10 -32.35 -18.37
C MET A 54 -43.80 -32.18 -17.59
N ASP A 55 -42.69 -32.66 -18.19
CA ASP A 55 -41.37 -32.70 -17.55
C ASP A 55 -40.62 -31.36 -17.69
N ASN A 56 -40.85 -30.45 -16.73
CA ASN A 56 -40.16 -29.16 -16.64
C ASN A 56 -38.69 -29.26 -16.15
N SER A 57 -38.16 -30.47 -15.95
CA SER A 57 -36.83 -30.71 -15.36
C SER A 57 -35.67 -30.17 -16.22
N GLN A 58 -35.80 -30.21 -17.55
CA GLN A 58 -34.75 -29.77 -18.47
C GLN A 58 -34.54 -28.24 -18.46
N PHE A 59 -35.61 -27.48 -18.22
CA PHE A 59 -35.54 -26.02 -18.07
C PHE A 59 -35.04 -25.65 -16.68
N LEU A 60 -35.49 -26.37 -15.63
CA LEU A 60 -34.98 -26.22 -14.27
C LEU A 60 -33.47 -26.48 -14.19
N GLY A 61 -32.97 -27.48 -14.92
CA GLY A 61 -31.54 -27.76 -15.04
C GLY A 61 -30.76 -26.63 -15.71
N GLN A 62 -31.30 -26.02 -16.78
CA GLN A 62 -30.68 -24.86 -17.43
C GLN A 62 -30.71 -23.62 -16.52
N MET A 63 -31.79 -23.40 -15.78
CA MET A 63 -31.93 -22.27 -14.86
C MET A 63 -31.00 -22.43 -13.63
N ALA A 64 -30.83 -23.65 -13.13
CA ALA A 64 -29.83 -23.97 -12.11
C ALA A 64 -28.39 -23.76 -12.62
N GLN A 65 -28.12 -24.09 -13.88
CA GLN A 65 -26.83 -23.82 -14.52
C GLN A 65 -26.57 -22.31 -14.62
N PHE A 66 -27.55 -21.51 -15.05
CA PHE A 66 -27.46 -20.05 -15.07
C PHE A 66 -27.27 -19.46 -13.67
N SER A 67 -28.01 -19.96 -12.68
CA SER A 67 -27.90 -19.51 -11.28
C SER A 67 -26.51 -19.81 -10.71
N THR A 68 -25.90 -20.94 -11.08
CA THR A 68 -24.53 -21.29 -10.68
C THR A 68 -23.51 -20.35 -11.34
N VAL A 69 -23.67 -20.04 -12.63
CA VAL A 69 -22.79 -19.09 -13.33
C VAL A 69 -22.92 -17.70 -12.73
N ALA A 70 -24.15 -17.21 -12.52
CA ALA A 70 -24.42 -15.94 -11.85
C ALA A 70 -23.84 -15.90 -10.42
N GLY A 71 -23.93 -17.01 -9.68
CA GLY A 71 -23.32 -17.15 -8.36
C GLY A 71 -21.78 -17.05 -8.41
N ILE A 72 -21.14 -17.66 -9.41
CA ILE A 72 -19.68 -17.55 -9.63
C ILE A 72 -19.30 -16.13 -10.03
N GLU A 73 -20.08 -15.47 -10.89
CA GLU A 73 -19.85 -14.07 -11.28
C GLU A 73 -19.97 -13.13 -10.07
N GLN A 74 -21.00 -13.32 -9.25
CA GLN A 74 -21.19 -12.56 -8.01
C GLN A 74 -20.05 -12.80 -7.01
N MET A 75 -19.57 -14.04 -6.91
CA MET A 75 -18.41 -14.38 -6.09
C MET A 75 -17.14 -13.69 -6.59
N ASN A 76 -16.88 -13.73 -7.90
CA ASN A 76 -15.74 -13.02 -8.50
C ASN A 76 -15.84 -11.51 -8.28
N ALA A 77 -17.02 -10.91 -8.42
CA ALA A 77 -17.25 -9.50 -8.14
C ALA A 77 -16.96 -9.17 -6.66
N THR A 78 -17.40 -10.02 -5.74
CA THR A 78 -17.15 -9.85 -4.30
C THR A 78 -15.67 -9.99 -3.96
N LEU A 79 -14.97 -10.97 -4.56
CA LEU A 79 -13.53 -11.14 -4.40
C LEU A 79 -12.73 -9.94 -4.93
N ASN A 80 -13.10 -9.43 -6.11
CA ASN A 80 -12.46 -8.24 -6.68
C ASN A 80 -12.71 -7.00 -5.80
N ALA A 81 -13.92 -6.83 -5.26
CA ALA A 81 -14.23 -5.75 -4.33
C ALA A 81 -13.39 -5.85 -3.04
N ALA A 82 -13.25 -7.06 -2.48
CA ALA A 82 -12.42 -7.30 -1.29
C ALA A 82 -10.93 -7.00 -1.54
N ILE A 83 -10.40 -7.40 -2.70
CA ILE A 83 -9.02 -7.07 -3.12
C ILE A 83 -8.85 -5.55 -3.26
N GLY A 84 -9.86 -4.85 -3.80
CA GLY A 84 -9.88 -3.39 -3.90
C GLY A 84 -9.86 -2.69 -2.54
N GLU A 85 -10.66 -3.15 -1.58
CA GLU A 85 -10.67 -2.65 -0.19
C GLU A 85 -9.32 -2.85 0.51
N MET A 86 -8.66 -4.01 0.28
CA MET A 86 -7.28 -4.21 0.76
C MET A 86 -6.30 -3.20 0.17
N GLY A 87 -6.49 -2.78 -1.08
CA GLY A 87 -5.72 -1.70 -1.71
C GLY A 87 -5.88 -0.35 -1.01
N GLN A 88 -7.11 0.01 -0.61
CA GLN A 88 -7.38 1.27 0.11
C GLN A 88 -6.72 1.30 1.48
N PHE A 89 -6.75 0.19 2.23
CA PHE A 89 -6.06 0.08 3.51
C PHE A 89 -4.54 0.25 3.40
N ARG A 90 -3.96 -0.28 2.30
CA ARG A 90 -2.54 -0.09 1.99
C ARG A 90 -2.22 1.39 1.77
N VAL A 91 -2.99 2.11 0.95
CA VAL A 91 -2.79 3.55 0.70
C VAL A 91 -2.85 4.36 1.99
N ALA A 92 -3.80 4.06 2.88
CA ALA A 92 -3.87 4.71 4.19
C ALA A 92 -2.61 4.46 5.02
N THR A 93 -2.09 3.24 5.04
CA THR A 93 -0.82 2.91 5.74
C THR A 93 0.37 3.62 5.09
N ALA A 94 0.44 3.67 3.76
CA ALA A 94 1.47 4.41 3.02
C ALA A 94 1.48 5.91 3.38
N SER A 95 0.31 6.54 3.47
CA SER A 95 0.23 7.95 3.87
C SER A 95 0.76 8.23 5.28
N THR A 96 0.78 7.22 6.15
CA THR A 96 1.40 7.38 7.48
C THR A 96 2.91 7.40 7.46
N PHE A 97 3.58 6.88 6.42
CA PHE A 97 5.04 6.92 6.34
C PHE A 97 5.57 8.24 5.80
N LEU A 98 4.82 8.93 4.94
CA LEU A 98 5.25 10.18 4.33
C LEU A 98 5.58 11.22 5.42
N GLY A 99 6.79 11.78 5.36
CA GLY A 99 7.29 12.75 6.34
C GLY A 99 7.57 12.17 7.73
N GLN A 100 7.52 10.83 7.90
CA GLN A 100 8.02 10.20 9.13
C GLN A 100 9.52 9.97 9.03
N GLN A 101 10.16 9.94 10.20
CA GLN A 101 11.53 9.50 10.33
C GLN A 101 11.57 7.98 10.51
N VAL A 102 12.38 7.32 9.69
CA VAL A 102 12.61 5.87 9.76
C VAL A 102 14.07 5.59 10.00
N LEU A 103 14.34 4.50 10.71
CA LEU A 103 15.68 4.06 11.03
C LEU A 103 16.22 3.20 9.89
N VAL A 104 17.32 3.66 9.30
CA VAL A 104 17.95 3.08 8.11
C VAL A 104 19.39 2.68 8.41
N PRO A 105 19.82 1.46 8.05
CA PRO A 105 21.23 1.08 8.11
C PRO A 105 22.08 1.98 7.20
N GLY A 106 22.96 2.79 7.78
CA GLY A 106 23.78 3.72 7.02
C GLY A 106 24.52 4.74 7.86
N THR A 107 25.45 5.45 7.21
CA THR A 107 26.40 6.36 7.85
C THR A 107 26.13 7.83 7.54
N THR A 108 25.04 8.15 6.84
CA THR A 108 24.76 9.52 6.39
C THR A 108 23.44 10.00 6.98
N ALA A 109 23.42 11.16 7.61
CA ALA A 109 22.21 11.72 8.19
C ALA A 109 22.15 13.23 7.98
N ARG A 110 20.95 13.76 8.10
CA ARG A 110 20.67 15.20 8.09
C ARG A 110 20.00 15.59 9.41
N PRO A 111 20.14 16.87 9.83
CA PRO A 111 19.43 17.36 11.01
C PRO A 111 17.92 17.25 10.81
N ASP A 112 17.21 16.78 11.84
CA ASP A 112 15.76 16.78 11.85
C ASP A 112 15.16 18.17 12.07
N ASP A 113 13.83 18.26 12.15
CA ASP A 113 13.11 19.51 12.46
C ASP A 113 13.54 20.16 13.79
N ALA A 114 14.10 19.38 14.72
CA ALA A 114 14.65 19.87 15.98
C ALA A 114 16.13 20.29 15.88
N GLY A 115 16.75 20.14 14.71
CA GLY A 115 18.17 20.42 14.47
C GLY A 115 19.10 19.35 15.03
N THR A 116 18.60 18.14 15.28
CA THR A 116 19.35 17.04 15.90
C THR A 116 19.61 15.91 14.92
N ILE A 117 20.69 15.17 15.13
CA ILE A 117 20.96 13.92 14.43
C ILE A 117 20.90 12.78 15.44
N GLN A 118 20.14 11.74 15.13
CA GLN A 118 19.93 10.60 16.00
C GLN A 118 20.17 9.29 15.25
N GLY A 119 20.53 8.25 16.00
CA GLY A 119 20.65 6.91 15.46
C GLY A 119 20.95 5.88 16.53
N VAL A 120 21.14 4.65 16.10
CA VAL A 120 21.51 3.53 16.97
C VAL A 120 22.64 2.72 16.34
N VAL A 121 23.41 2.06 17.17
CA VAL A 121 24.40 1.08 16.75
C VAL A 121 24.15 -0.22 17.50
N ASP A 122 24.20 -1.34 16.80
CA ASP A 122 24.15 -2.66 17.41
C ASP A 122 25.57 -3.11 17.79
N LEU A 123 25.77 -3.41 19.07
CA LEU A 123 27.04 -3.90 19.62
C LEU A 123 26.94 -5.41 19.86
N PRO A 124 27.57 -6.27 19.03
CA PRO A 124 27.50 -7.72 19.20
C PRO A 124 28.14 -8.22 20.50
N ASN A 125 29.11 -7.46 21.02
CA ASN A 125 29.83 -7.74 22.27
C ASN A 125 30.00 -6.42 23.05
N ALA A 126 30.30 -6.52 24.34
CA ALA A 126 30.70 -5.35 25.11
C ALA A 126 31.99 -4.72 24.56
N VAL A 127 32.07 -3.40 24.63
CA VAL A 127 33.19 -2.59 24.12
C VAL A 127 33.76 -1.73 25.25
N ASP A 128 35.08 -1.56 25.26
CA ASP A 128 35.80 -0.80 26.28
C ASP A 128 35.64 0.72 26.06
N SER A 129 35.51 1.14 24.80
CA SER A 129 35.21 2.51 24.38
C SER A 129 34.34 2.49 23.12
N LEU A 130 33.44 3.46 23.01
CA LEU A 130 32.61 3.72 21.83
C LEU A 130 32.72 5.20 21.48
N THR A 131 33.27 5.51 20.32
CA THR A 131 33.42 6.88 19.81
C THR A 131 32.57 7.08 18.56
N VAL A 132 31.75 8.12 18.56
CA VAL A 132 30.95 8.55 17.41
C VAL A 132 31.54 9.85 16.86
N THR A 133 31.96 9.82 15.60
CA THR A 133 32.51 10.98 14.89
C THR A 133 31.53 11.46 13.84
N TYR A 134 31.22 12.75 13.87
CA TYR A 134 30.39 13.45 12.91
C TYR A 134 31.28 14.30 12.02
N SER A 135 31.18 14.11 10.70
CA SER A 135 31.96 14.82 9.69
C SER A 135 31.07 15.37 8.60
N ASN A 136 31.43 16.50 8.01
CA ASN A 136 30.69 17.04 6.88
C ASN A 136 30.85 16.09 5.67
N ALA A 137 29.74 15.65 5.08
CA ALA A 137 29.78 14.59 4.07
C ALA A 137 30.44 15.01 2.75
N GLU A 138 30.45 16.31 2.45
CA GLU A 138 31.02 16.91 1.23
C GLU A 138 32.50 17.28 1.42
N THR A 139 32.83 17.97 2.50
CA THR A 139 34.19 18.49 2.74
C THR A 139 35.08 17.53 3.52
N GLY A 140 34.51 16.56 4.24
CA GLY A 140 35.23 15.65 5.14
C GLY A 140 35.73 16.29 6.44
N ALA A 141 35.41 17.57 6.69
CA ALA A 141 35.79 18.24 7.93
C ALA A 141 35.08 17.61 9.13
N VAL A 142 35.82 17.28 10.19
CA VAL A 142 35.24 16.78 11.44
C VAL A 142 34.50 17.92 12.12
N LEU A 143 33.22 17.69 12.41
CA LEU A 143 32.31 18.66 13.02
C LEU A 143 32.19 18.43 14.51
N ALA A 144 32.06 17.17 14.93
CA ALA A 144 31.96 16.79 16.34
C ALA A 144 32.50 15.37 16.56
N VAL A 145 32.96 15.11 17.78
CA VAL A 145 33.36 13.78 18.25
C VAL A 145 32.74 13.60 19.63
N GLN A 146 32.03 12.50 19.82
CA GLN A 146 31.40 12.13 21.09
C GLN A 146 31.94 10.78 21.56
N ASP A 147 32.35 10.72 22.82
CA ASP A 147 32.79 9.50 23.49
C ASP A 147 31.69 9.01 24.42
N TYR A 148 31.21 7.79 24.17
CA TYR A 148 30.20 7.09 24.95
C TYR A 148 30.82 6.12 25.96
N GLY A 149 32.15 6.01 26.00
CA GLY A 149 32.89 5.17 26.93
C GLY A 149 32.57 3.67 26.78
N THR A 150 32.69 2.93 27.87
CA THR A 150 32.41 1.49 27.91
C THR A 150 30.91 1.23 27.75
N GLN A 151 30.55 0.34 26.83
CA GLN A 151 29.16 -0.02 26.56
C GLN A 151 28.98 -1.54 26.58
N PRO A 152 27.87 -2.05 27.14
CA PRO A 152 27.54 -3.48 27.06
C PRO A 152 27.13 -3.87 25.64
N ALA A 153 27.02 -5.18 25.38
CA ALA A 153 26.42 -5.68 24.16
C ALA A 153 24.94 -5.27 24.06
N GLY A 154 24.48 -4.97 22.85
CA GLY A 154 23.10 -4.57 22.53
C GLY A 154 23.01 -3.28 21.73
N LEU A 155 21.78 -2.77 21.60
CA LEU A 155 21.50 -1.52 20.89
C LEU A 155 21.84 -0.31 21.77
N VAL A 156 22.76 0.52 21.27
CA VAL A 156 23.15 1.79 21.90
C VAL A 156 22.68 2.92 21.02
N GLY A 157 21.88 3.84 21.58
CA GLY A 157 21.46 5.06 20.91
C GLY A 157 22.54 6.14 21.02
N PHE A 158 22.68 6.94 19.96
CA PHE A 158 23.51 8.14 19.94
C PHE A 158 22.72 9.32 19.40
N ASN A 159 23.08 10.52 19.84
CA ASN A 159 22.44 11.75 19.40
C ASN A 159 23.43 12.93 19.41
N TRP A 160 23.25 13.84 18.45
CA TRP A 160 23.98 15.09 18.38
C TRP A 160 23.01 16.27 18.42
N ASP A 161 22.85 16.84 19.62
CA ASP A 161 21.94 17.96 19.88
C ASP A 161 22.60 19.33 19.67
N GLU A 162 23.94 19.39 19.72
CA GLU A 162 24.72 20.62 19.66
C GLU A 162 25.20 20.95 18.24
N MET A 163 24.37 20.68 17.23
CA MET A 163 24.71 21.00 15.84
C MET A 163 24.66 22.52 15.62
N PRO A 164 25.71 23.13 15.03
CA PRO A 164 25.69 24.56 14.71
C PRO A 164 24.49 24.94 13.83
N GLN A 165 23.79 26.01 14.19
CA GLN A 165 22.58 26.49 13.49
C GLN A 165 22.81 26.69 11.99
N ASP A 166 23.98 27.19 11.57
CA ASP A 166 24.29 27.35 10.14
C ASP A 166 24.21 26.03 9.37
N LEU A 167 24.58 24.90 9.99
CA LEU A 167 24.52 23.58 9.37
C LEU A 167 23.10 23.03 9.35
N VAL A 168 22.29 23.36 10.37
CA VAL A 168 20.87 23.03 10.44
C VAL A 168 20.09 23.78 9.37
N ASP A 169 20.29 25.10 9.25
CA ASP A 169 19.64 25.96 8.26
C ASP A 169 19.96 25.56 6.81
N GLN A 170 21.17 25.04 6.58
CA GLN A 170 21.61 24.53 5.27
C GLN A 170 21.19 23.09 5.01
N ASN A 171 20.49 22.45 5.96
CA ASN A 171 20.18 21.03 5.96
C ASN A 171 21.40 20.17 5.59
N THR A 172 22.53 20.42 6.25
CA THR A 172 23.83 19.86 5.84
C THR A 172 23.87 18.35 6.02
N GLN A 173 24.34 17.64 5.00
CA GLN A 173 24.59 16.21 5.07
C GLN A 173 25.82 15.91 5.93
N VAL A 174 25.65 15.04 6.93
CA VAL A 174 26.70 14.63 7.87
C VAL A 174 26.98 13.15 7.69
N ARG A 175 28.26 12.79 7.68
CA ARG A 175 28.74 11.41 7.73
C ARG A 175 29.15 11.04 9.16
N ILE A 176 28.59 9.95 9.63
CA ILE A 176 28.73 9.38 10.97
C ILE A 176 29.63 8.15 10.87
N SER A 177 30.70 8.15 11.65
CA SER A 177 31.61 7.02 11.80
C SER A 177 31.61 6.58 13.26
N ILE A 178 31.43 5.28 13.49
CA ILE A 178 31.45 4.70 14.83
C ILE A 178 32.63 3.76 14.94
N GLU A 179 33.52 4.08 15.87
CA GLU A 179 34.67 3.25 16.23
C GLU A 179 34.49 2.75 17.65
N ALA A 180 34.72 1.46 17.85
CA ALA A 180 34.63 0.82 19.15
C ALA A 180 35.90 0.02 19.45
N GLU A 181 36.38 0.08 20.68
CA GLU A 181 37.47 -0.77 21.15
C GLU A 181 36.88 -2.06 21.74
N THR A 182 37.13 -3.18 21.08
CA THR A 182 36.64 -4.49 21.52
C THR A 182 37.76 -5.29 22.18
N ALA A 183 37.43 -6.39 22.85
CA ALA A 183 38.42 -7.33 23.39
C ALA A 183 39.38 -7.91 22.31
N THR A 184 39.00 -7.84 21.03
CA THR A 184 39.82 -8.30 19.89
C THR A 184 40.58 -7.18 19.18
N GLY A 185 40.47 -5.94 19.67
CA GLY A 185 41.02 -4.72 19.07
C GLY A 185 39.94 -3.76 18.54
N PRO A 186 40.34 -2.68 17.86
CA PRO A 186 39.42 -1.68 17.33
C PRO A 186 38.56 -2.25 16.19
N ALA A 187 37.29 -1.87 16.18
CA ALA A 187 36.34 -2.24 15.15
C ALA A 187 35.50 -1.01 14.73
N THR A 188 35.29 -0.85 13.43
CA THR A 188 34.33 0.12 12.89
C THR A 188 32.97 -0.55 12.75
N LEU A 189 31.93 0.13 13.22
CA LEU A 189 30.56 -0.36 13.19
C LEU A 189 29.71 0.48 12.25
N THR A 190 28.76 -0.17 11.58
CA THR A 190 27.77 0.52 10.74
C THR A 190 26.56 0.87 11.62
N PRO A 191 26.27 2.15 11.85
CA PRO A 191 25.07 2.54 12.55
C PRO A 191 23.82 2.36 11.68
N SER A 192 22.67 2.49 12.32
CA SER A 192 21.43 2.87 11.68
C SER A 192 21.05 4.28 12.12
N VAL A 193 20.64 5.12 11.18
CA VAL A 193 20.38 6.55 11.40
C VAL A 193 18.95 6.88 11.03
N PHE A 194 18.39 7.92 11.64
CA PHE A 194 17.09 8.41 11.22
C PHE A 194 17.20 9.19 9.91
N ALA A 195 16.27 8.92 9.00
CA ALA A 195 16.12 9.63 7.75
C ALA A 195 14.63 9.82 7.43
N GLU A 196 14.29 10.93 6.78
CA GLU A 196 12.91 11.25 6.41
C GLU A 196 12.46 10.46 5.17
N VAL A 197 11.22 9.98 5.21
CA VAL A 197 10.54 9.40 4.04
C VAL A 197 9.98 10.51 3.16
N MET A 198 10.59 10.71 2.00
CA MET A 198 10.23 11.75 1.03
C MET A 198 9.02 11.38 0.18
N SER A 199 8.89 10.10 -0.19
CA SER A 199 7.74 9.62 -0.93
C SER A 199 7.49 8.15 -0.65
N VAL A 200 6.27 7.71 -0.96
CA VAL A 200 5.87 6.31 -0.82
C VAL A 200 5.33 5.85 -2.15
N GLU A 201 5.96 4.80 -2.68
CA GLU A 201 5.58 4.16 -3.92
C GLU A 201 4.98 2.79 -3.61
N MET A 202 3.86 2.49 -4.26
CA MET A 202 3.17 1.21 -4.12
C MET A 202 3.12 0.56 -5.49
N SER A 203 3.58 -0.68 -5.57
CA SER A 203 3.40 -1.45 -6.79
C SER A 203 1.93 -1.86 -6.92
N PRO A 204 1.28 -1.69 -8.09
CA PRO A 204 -0.06 -2.23 -8.30
C PRO A 204 -0.09 -3.76 -8.31
N ASP A 205 1.06 -4.39 -8.59
CA ASP A 205 1.19 -5.84 -8.79
C ASP A 205 1.78 -6.58 -7.58
N SER A 206 2.33 -5.86 -6.59
CA SER A 206 2.85 -6.45 -5.35
C SER A 206 2.32 -5.73 -4.11
N SER A 207 2.27 -6.44 -2.98
CA SER A 207 1.91 -5.84 -1.68
C SER A 207 3.04 -5.00 -1.08
N ASP A 208 4.16 -4.85 -1.78
CA ASP A 208 5.36 -4.21 -1.26
C ASP A 208 5.19 -2.69 -1.29
N ILE A 209 5.55 -2.08 -0.17
CA ILE A 209 5.63 -0.63 -0.04
C ILE A 209 7.10 -0.25 -0.18
N THR A 210 7.40 0.56 -1.19
CA THR A 210 8.72 1.14 -1.40
C THR A 210 8.71 2.56 -0.85
N LEU A 211 9.66 2.86 0.01
CA LEU A 211 9.84 4.17 0.62
C LEU A 211 11.02 4.84 -0.08
N GLN A 212 10.81 6.04 -0.60
CA GLN A 212 11.91 6.89 -1.03
C GLN A 212 12.42 7.64 0.19
N ILE A 213 13.64 7.33 0.61
CA ILE A 213 14.23 7.88 1.81
C ILE A 213 15.30 8.89 1.43
N GLU A 214 15.34 10.02 2.15
CA GLU A 214 16.31 11.08 1.93
C GLU A 214 17.74 10.51 1.97
N ASP A 215 18.56 10.87 0.99
CA ASP A 215 19.95 10.43 0.78
C ASP A 215 20.20 8.91 0.55
N TYR A 216 19.21 8.05 0.80
CA TYR A 216 19.35 6.61 0.65
C TYR A 216 18.58 6.01 -0.54
N GLY A 217 17.64 6.74 -1.11
CA GLY A 217 16.88 6.30 -2.28
C GLY A 217 15.73 5.36 -1.94
N ALA A 218 15.34 4.54 -2.91
CA ALA A 218 14.21 3.63 -2.79
C ALA A 218 14.59 2.39 -1.96
N MET A 219 13.91 2.19 -0.84
CA MET A 219 14.07 1.03 0.03
C MET A 219 12.74 0.36 0.30
N ASN A 220 12.77 -0.95 0.55
CA ASN A 220 11.57 -1.66 0.94
C ASN A 220 11.20 -1.28 2.39
N SER A 221 9.91 -1.08 2.65
CA SER A 221 9.39 -0.80 4.00
C SER A 221 9.77 -1.85 5.05
N MET A 222 10.11 -3.08 4.65
CA MET A 222 10.58 -4.16 5.53
C MET A 222 12.05 -4.04 5.94
N GLU A 223 12.86 -3.29 5.19
CA GLU A 223 14.29 -3.10 5.48
C GLU A 223 14.55 -1.95 6.45
N VAL A 224 13.52 -1.15 6.72
CA VAL A 224 13.59 0.00 7.62
C VAL A 224 12.74 -0.22 8.85
N THR A 225 13.19 0.31 9.98
CA THR A 225 12.42 0.25 11.23
C THR A 225 11.73 1.58 11.45
N VAL A 226 10.40 1.58 11.49
CA VAL A 226 9.61 2.78 11.76
C VAL A 226 9.35 2.87 13.26
N LEU A 227 9.73 4.00 13.86
CA LEU A 227 9.38 4.30 15.24
C LEU A 227 8.07 5.09 15.25
N ARG A 228 7.11 4.59 16.04
CA ARG A 228 5.77 5.15 16.20
C ARG A 228 5.71 6.10 17.38
#